data_AF-A0A929F8U0-F1
#
_entry.id   AF-A0A929F8U0-F1
#
_cell.length_a   1.000
_cell.length_b   1.000
_cell.length_c   1.000
_cell.angle_alpha   90.00
_cell.angle_beta   90.00
_cell.angle_gamma   90.00
#
_symmetry.space_group_name_H-M   'P 1'
#
loop_
_entity.id
_entity.type
_entity.pdbx_description
1 polymer ?
#
loop_
_entity_poly.entity_id
_entity_poly.type
_entity_poly.pdbx_seq_one_letter_code
_entity_poly.pdbx_strand_id
1 'polypeptide(L)'
;MHTFFLACETCHIRKKEGEDITFKWFDDKTGDIVKEIKGENGNFGAKIVPVKDGEGEELKRLDEFPEDERALDFIKKKDTYTEEEKKNFIELCMKEHISEKAIECEECHQKNGYLDYKALGYDTVRSAELSRIEIVQMSKDYDEFYLPTMFDPNVVGGEGGGS
;
A
#
# COMPACT_ATOMS: atom_id res chain seq x y z
N MET A 1 -6.29 3.18 -4.03
CA MET A 1 -5.36 4.31 -4.30
C MET A 1 -4.38 4.42 -3.12
N HIS A 2 -3.19 3.82 -3.21
CA HIS A 2 -2.25 3.70 -2.08
C HIS A 2 -0.84 4.24 -2.40
N THR A 3 -0.60 4.65 -3.65
CA THR A 3 0.72 4.90 -4.23
C THR A 3 1.45 6.10 -3.62
N PHE A 4 0.74 7.01 -2.95
CA PHE A 4 1.31 8.26 -2.47
C PHE A 4 1.84 8.17 -1.03
N PHE A 5 1.33 7.25 -0.22
CA PHE A 5 1.58 7.21 1.22
C PHE A 5 1.95 5.83 1.76
N LEU A 6 2.11 4.82 0.92
CA LEU A 6 2.73 3.54 1.27
C LEU A 6 4.09 3.42 0.61
N ALA A 7 5.11 3.01 1.38
CA ALA A 7 6.33 2.47 0.81
C ALA A 7 6.04 1.13 0.11
N CYS A 8 6.81 0.78 -0.92
CA CYS A 8 6.64 -0.47 -1.68
C CYS A 8 6.66 -1.69 -0.74
N GLU A 9 7.56 -1.66 0.22
CA GLU A 9 7.81 -2.67 1.24
C GLU A 9 6.59 -2.88 2.14
N THR A 10 5.74 -1.87 2.33
CA THR A 10 4.51 -2.04 3.12
C THR A 10 3.58 -3.08 2.51
N CYS A 11 3.47 -3.12 1.18
CA CYS A 11 2.62 -4.10 0.51
C CYS A 11 3.36 -5.39 0.16
N HIS A 12 4.68 -5.34 -0.03
CA HIS A 12 5.43 -6.46 -0.57
C HIS A 12 6.26 -7.23 0.47
N ILE A 13 6.56 -6.68 1.64
CA ILE A 13 7.07 -7.49 2.76
C ILE A 13 5.89 -8.24 3.36
N ARG A 14 6.01 -9.57 3.50
CA ARG A 14 5.03 -10.41 4.19
C ARG A 14 5.65 -10.88 5.51
N LYS A 15 4.94 -10.64 6.62
CA LYS A 15 5.34 -11.11 7.96
C LYS A 15 5.47 -12.63 7.96
N LYS A 16 6.66 -13.14 8.26
CA LYS A 16 6.83 -14.57 8.53
C LYS A 16 6.41 -14.87 9.97
N GLU A 17 6.06 -16.13 10.24
CA GLU A 17 5.71 -16.56 11.59
C GLU A 17 6.87 -16.30 12.57
N GLY A 18 6.58 -15.59 13.67
CA GLY A 18 7.58 -15.19 14.66
C GLY A 18 8.32 -13.88 14.37
N GLU A 19 8.02 -13.17 13.28
CA GLU A 19 8.58 -11.84 13.03
C GLU A 19 7.71 -10.73 13.65
N ASP A 20 8.35 -9.85 14.43
CA ASP A 20 7.71 -8.65 14.96
C ASP A 20 7.96 -7.47 14.00
N ILE A 21 7.14 -7.37 12.95
CA ILE A 21 7.12 -6.22 12.05
C ILE A 21 5.94 -5.34 12.40
N THR A 22 6.24 -4.07 12.69
CA THR A 22 5.24 -3.02 12.88
C THR A 22 5.34 -1.97 11.78
N PHE A 23 4.40 -1.02 11.76
CA PHE A 23 4.34 0.02 10.74
C PHE A 23 4.34 1.39 11.39
N LYS A 24 5.11 2.31 10.82
CA LYS A 24 5.22 3.69 11.29
C LYS A 24 5.19 4.64 10.10
N TRP A 25 4.79 5.88 10.39
CA TRP A 25 4.85 6.97 9.44
C TRP A 25 6.21 7.63 9.48
N PHE A 26 6.77 7.89 8.30
CA PHE A 26 8.02 8.64 8.12
C PHE A 26 7.79 9.81 7.17
N ASP A 27 8.30 10.98 7.52
CA ASP A 27 8.24 12.17 6.67
C ASP A 27 9.14 11.99 5.44
N ASP A 28 8.59 12.32 4.26
CA ASP A 28 9.26 12.05 2.98
C ASP A 28 10.54 12.88 2.77
N LYS A 29 10.71 13.99 3.49
CA LYS A 29 11.85 14.91 3.32
C LYS A 29 12.95 14.67 4.34
N THR A 30 12.55 14.43 5.57
CA THR A 30 13.46 14.33 6.72
C THR A 30 13.81 12.89 7.06
N GLY A 31 12.92 11.94 6.76
CA GLY A 31 13.05 10.56 7.19
C GLY A 31 12.77 10.36 8.68
N ASP A 32 12.20 11.36 9.36
CA ASP A 32 11.85 11.29 10.78
C ASP A 32 10.48 10.62 11.00
N ILE A 33 10.30 9.97 12.16
CA ILE A 33 9.02 9.37 12.53
C ILE A 33 7.98 10.45 12.80
N VAL A 34 6.83 10.32 12.15
CA VAL A 34 5.69 11.22 12.32
C VAL A 34 4.67 10.59 13.26
N LYS A 35 4.30 11.31 14.32
CA LYS A 35 3.27 10.87 15.28
C LYS A 35 1.85 11.31 14.92
N GLU A 36 1.72 12.39 14.16
CA GLU A 36 0.45 12.95 13.72
C GLU A 36 0.50 13.24 12.22
N ILE A 37 -0.41 12.61 11.48
CA ILE A 37 -0.50 12.80 10.04
C ILE A 37 -1.29 14.07 9.74
N LYS A 38 -0.69 14.96 8.95
CA LYS A 38 -1.32 16.19 8.46
C LYS A 38 -1.37 16.13 6.94
N GLY A 39 -2.55 16.32 6.36
CA GLY A 39 -2.73 16.30 4.91
C GLY A 39 -4.15 15.95 4.48
N GLU A 40 -4.44 16.08 3.19
CA GLU A 40 -5.74 15.79 2.60
C GLU A 40 -5.61 14.67 1.55
N ASN A 41 -6.61 13.78 1.52
CA ASN A 41 -6.90 12.88 0.39
C ASN A 41 -5.70 12.14 -0.22
N GLY A 42 -4.92 11.47 0.62
CA GLY A 42 -3.86 10.55 0.16
C GLY A 42 -2.51 11.21 -0.12
N ASN A 43 -2.34 12.51 0.10
CA ASN A 43 -1.02 13.14 0.12
C ASN A 43 -0.73 13.72 1.51
N PHE A 44 0.11 13.01 2.26
CA PHE A 44 0.42 13.33 3.66
C PHE A 44 1.84 13.89 3.84
N GLY A 45 2.62 14.02 2.76
CA GLY A 45 4.06 14.32 2.85
C GLY A 45 4.85 13.29 3.67
N ALA A 46 4.26 12.12 3.90
CA ALA A 46 4.79 11.04 4.72
C ALA A 46 4.32 9.70 4.16
N LYS A 47 5.08 8.64 4.45
CA LYS A 47 4.79 7.27 4.04
C LYS A 47 4.74 6.32 5.22
N ILE A 48 3.87 5.33 5.13
CA ILE A 48 3.87 4.15 5.99
C ILE A 48 5.01 3.25 5.53
N VAL A 49 5.84 2.87 6.48
CA VAL A 49 7.03 2.04 6.30
C VAL A 49 7.01 0.89 7.30
N PRO A 50 7.34 -0.35 6.88
CA PRO A 50 7.55 -1.47 7.80
C PRO A 50 8.86 -1.31 8.59
N VAL A 51 8.80 -1.57 9.89
CA VAL A 51 9.94 -1.48 10.82
C VAL A 51 10.05 -2.74 11.68
N LYS A 52 11.27 -3.04 12.13
CA LYS A 52 11.58 -4.05 13.16
C LYS A 52 12.34 -3.39 14.31
N ASP A 53 12.31 -4.02 15.47
CA ASP A 53 13.20 -3.63 16.57
C ASP A 53 14.65 -3.83 16.14
N GLY A 54 15.45 -2.77 16.26
CA GLY A 54 16.90 -2.78 16.05
C GLY A 54 17.65 -2.92 17.37
N GLU A 55 18.98 -2.77 17.31
CA GLU A 55 19.82 -2.80 18.51
C GLU A 55 19.63 -1.50 19.31
N GLY A 56 19.38 -1.60 20.62
CA GLY A 56 19.41 -0.45 21.53
C GLY A 56 18.25 0.56 21.38
N GLU A 57 17.00 0.07 21.31
CA GLU A 57 15.76 0.87 21.18
C GLU A 57 15.59 1.61 19.84
N GLU A 58 16.53 1.49 18.90
CA GLU A 58 16.44 2.07 17.57
C GLU A 58 15.56 1.21 16.66
N LEU A 59 14.61 1.82 15.94
CA LEU A 59 13.77 1.11 14.98
C LEU A 59 14.51 0.97 13.66
N LYS A 60 14.67 -0.27 13.17
CA LYS A 60 15.22 -0.54 11.85
C LYS A 60 14.13 -0.48 10.80
N ARG A 61 14.28 0.45 9.85
CA ARG A 61 13.43 0.55 8.66
C ARG A 61 13.73 -0.60 7.70
N LEU A 62 12.69 -1.18 7.10
CA LEU A 62 12.85 -2.26 6.13
C LEU A 62 12.78 -1.79 4.67
N ASP A 63 12.52 -0.50 4.43
CA ASP A 63 12.62 0.15 3.11
C ASP A 63 14.01 0.72 2.83
N GLU A 64 14.95 0.55 3.77
CA GLU A 64 16.34 0.86 3.55
C GLU A 64 16.97 -0.18 2.64
N PHE A 65 17.60 0.29 1.56
CA PHE A 65 18.28 -0.60 0.64
C PHE A 65 19.37 -1.39 1.36
N PRO A 66 19.49 -2.69 1.08
CA PRO A 66 20.60 -3.48 1.60
C PRO A 66 21.94 -2.86 1.19
N GLU A 67 22.93 -2.91 2.09
CA GLU A 67 24.33 -2.55 1.81
C GLU A 67 25.02 -3.61 0.92
N ASP A 68 24.33 -4.08 -0.13
CA ASP A 68 24.90 -4.96 -1.14
C ASP A 68 25.83 -4.14 -2.05
N GLU A 69 26.99 -4.71 -2.43
CA GLU A 69 27.93 -4.06 -3.33
C GLU A 69 27.27 -3.58 -4.63
N ARG A 70 26.28 -4.32 -5.14
CA ARG A 70 25.47 -3.95 -6.31
C ARG A 70 24.67 -2.68 -6.06
N ALA A 71 24.04 -2.57 -4.88
CA ALA A 71 23.24 -1.40 -4.50
C ALA A 71 24.11 -0.15 -4.33
N LEU A 72 25.30 -0.30 -3.75
CA LEU A 72 26.29 0.78 -3.64
C LEU A 72 26.77 1.25 -5.01
N ASP A 73 27.01 0.31 -5.93
CA ASP A 73 27.43 0.64 -7.31
C ASP A 73 26.33 1.34 -8.10
N PHE A 74 25.07 0.94 -7.89
CA PHE A 74 23.92 1.65 -8.45
C PHE A 74 23.78 3.06 -7.92
N ILE A 75 23.89 3.28 -6.60
CA ILE A 75 23.83 4.63 -6.02
C ILE A 75 24.91 5.54 -6.62
N LYS A 76 26.13 5.02 -6.81
CA LYS A 76 27.23 5.79 -7.43
C LYS A 76 26.98 6.16 -8.88
N LYS A 77 26.24 5.31 -9.62
CA LYS A 77 25.97 5.47 -11.05
C LYS A 77 24.53 5.92 -11.33
N LYS A 78 23.73 6.20 -10.29
CA LYS A 78 22.28 6.47 -10.41
C LYS A 78 21.96 7.58 -11.41
N ASP A 79 22.80 8.61 -11.49
CA ASP A 79 22.58 9.76 -12.36
C ASP A 79 22.94 9.48 -13.83
N THR A 80 23.55 8.33 -14.11
CA THR A 80 23.91 7.87 -15.47
C THR A 80 22.90 6.89 -16.06
N TYR A 81 22.01 6.33 -15.24
CA TYR A 81 20.98 5.39 -15.67
C TYR A 81 19.74 6.12 -16.18
N THR A 82 19.10 5.53 -17.19
CA THR A 82 17.75 5.89 -17.62
C THR A 82 16.73 5.54 -16.52
N GLU A 83 15.55 6.17 -16.56
CA GLU A 83 14.47 5.89 -15.60
C GLU A 83 14.04 4.42 -15.60
N GLU A 84 14.11 3.77 -16.77
CA GLU A 84 13.80 2.35 -16.93
C GLU A 84 14.86 1.45 -16.26
N GLU A 85 16.15 1.77 -16.43
CA GLU A 85 17.25 1.05 -15.78
C GLU A 85 17.23 1.23 -14.25
N LYS A 86 16.89 2.44 -13.77
CA LYS A 86 16.67 2.69 -12.35
C LYS A 86 15.57 1.80 -11.79
N LYS A 87 14.43 1.74 -12.49
CA LYS A 87 13.30 0.91 -12.08
C LYS A 87 13.66 -0.57 -12.06
N ASN A 88 14.31 -1.07 -13.10
CA ASN A 88 14.73 -2.47 -13.19
C ASN A 88 15.74 -2.84 -12.10
N PHE A 89 16.68 -1.95 -11.77
CA PHE A 89 17.64 -2.18 -10.71
C PHE A 89 16.99 -2.19 -9.33
N ILE A 90 16.11 -1.20 -9.06
CA ILE A 90 15.32 -1.13 -7.83
C ILE A 90 14.48 -2.42 -7.69
N GLU A 91 13.78 -2.86 -8.75
CA GLU A 91 13.05 -4.12 -8.76
C GLU A 91 13.94 -5.34 -8.47
N LEU A 92 15.17 -5.37 -8.98
CA LEU A 92 16.08 -6.50 -8.80
C LEU A 92 16.62 -6.58 -7.37
N CYS A 93 17.04 -5.45 -6.79
CA CYS A 93 17.43 -5.38 -5.38
C CYS A 93 16.24 -5.65 -4.45
N MET A 94 15.06 -5.16 -4.82
CA MET A 94 13.85 -5.38 -4.05
C MET A 94 13.42 -6.85 -4.05
N LYS A 95 13.49 -7.58 -5.18
CA LYS A 95 13.09 -9.00 -5.28
C LYS A 95 13.80 -9.93 -4.28
N GLU A 96 14.99 -9.58 -3.82
CA GLU A 96 15.71 -10.36 -2.79
C GLU A 96 15.07 -10.19 -1.39
N HIS A 97 14.35 -9.08 -1.15
CA HIS A 97 13.81 -8.69 0.16
C HIS A 97 12.29 -8.49 0.21
N ILE A 98 11.61 -8.44 -0.94
CA ILE A 98 10.18 -8.21 -1.06
C ILE A 98 9.52 -9.33 -1.87
N SER A 99 8.29 -9.68 -1.53
CA SER A 99 7.50 -10.68 -2.23
C SER A 99 7.06 -10.18 -3.61
N GLU A 100 7.09 -11.07 -4.60
CA GLU A 100 6.49 -10.83 -5.92
C GLU A 100 4.99 -10.55 -5.81
N LYS A 101 4.31 -11.20 -4.85
CA LYS A 101 2.88 -10.98 -4.58
C LYS A 101 2.69 -10.01 -3.43
N ALA A 102 2.19 -8.83 -3.77
CA ALA A 102 1.71 -7.87 -2.80
C ALA A 102 0.63 -8.49 -1.90
N ILE A 103 0.45 -7.88 -0.74
CA ILE A 103 -0.66 -8.14 0.18
C ILE A 103 -1.96 -7.67 -0.44
N GLU A 104 -3.00 -8.49 -0.34
CA GLU A 104 -4.32 -8.24 -0.92
C GLU A 104 -5.10 -7.21 -0.09
N CYS A 105 -6.13 -6.60 -0.71
CA CYS A 105 -6.94 -5.58 -0.06
C CYS A 105 -7.56 -6.09 1.25
N GLU A 106 -8.08 -7.32 1.25
CA GLU A 106 -8.70 -8.00 2.38
C GLU A 106 -7.71 -8.28 3.50
N GLU A 107 -6.45 -8.54 3.16
CA GLU A 107 -5.41 -8.81 4.15
C GLU A 107 -5.17 -7.56 5.02
N CYS A 108 -5.25 -6.36 4.44
CA CYS A 108 -5.14 -5.07 5.14
C CYS A 108 -6.46 -4.55 5.71
N HIS A 109 -7.57 -4.65 4.95
CA HIS A 109 -8.88 -4.08 5.27
C HIS A 109 -9.81 -5.10 5.92
N GLN A 110 -9.34 -5.65 7.03
CA GLN A 110 -10.11 -6.55 7.88
C GLN A 110 -9.86 -6.26 9.35
N LYS A 111 -10.73 -6.82 10.20
CA LYS A 111 -10.52 -6.77 11.64
C LYS A 111 -9.22 -7.49 12.00
N ASN A 112 -8.32 -6.81 12.70
CA ASN A 112 -6.97 -7.30 13.00
C ASN A 112 -6.17 -7.66 11.73
N GLY A 113 -6.32 -6.86 10.68
CA GLY A 113 -5.59 -7.04 9.43
C GLY A 113 -4.10 -6.74 9.55
N TYR A 114 -3.43 -6.76 8.41
CA TYR A 114 -1.98 -6.61 8.29
C TYR A 114 -1.44 -5.30 8.90
N LEU A 115 -2.22 -4.22 8.76
CA LEU A 115 -1.95 -2.91 9.33
C LEU A 115 -2.78 -2.68 10.60
N ASP A 116 -2.13 -2.26 11.68
CA ASP A 116 -2.80 -1.74 12.86
C ASP A 116 -3.04 -0.23 12.69
N TYR A 117 -4.25 0.12 12.24
CA TYR A 117 -4.63 1.52 12.01
C TYR A 117 -4.60 2.36 13.29
N LYS A 118 -4.87 1.78 14.46
CA LYS A 118 -4.80 2.54 15.72
C LYS A 118 -3.34 2.85 16.06
N ALA A 119 -2.44 1.88 15.89
CA ALA A 119 -1.01 2.09 16.09
C ALA A 119 -0.40 3.09 15.09
N LEU A 120 -1.03 3.23 13.91
CA LEU A 120 -0.69 4.23 12.89
C LEU A 120 -1.27 5.63 13.19
N GLY A 121 -1.96 5.81 14.31
CA GLY A 121 -2.46 7.11 14.76
C GLY A 121 -3.84 7.50 14.22
N TYR A 122 -4.56 6.59 13.55
CA TYR A 122 -5.95 6.85 13.17
C TYR A 122 -6.86 6.81 14.40
N ASP A 123 -7.88 7.67 14.44
CA ASP A 123 -8.87 7.65 15.51
C ASP A 123 -9.69 6.36 15.49
N THR A 124 -10.46 6.12 16.56
CA THR A 124 -11.20 4.87 16.74
C THR A 124 -12.28 4.64 15.68
N VAL A 125 -12.95 5.70 15.23
CA VAL A 125 -14.00 5.62 14.20
C VAL A 125 -13.35 5.31 12.87
N ARG A 126 -12.32 6.07 12.49
CA ARG A 126 -11.63 5.89 11.22
C ARG A 126 -10.92 4.54 11.13
N SER A 127 -10.30 4.09 12.21
CA SER A 127 -9.68 2.76 12.28
C SER A 127 -10.72 1.66 12.06
N ALA A 128 -11.90 1.78 12.67
CA ALA A 128 -12.97 0.79 12.52
C ALA A 128 -13.59 0.80 11.13
N GLU A 129 -13.60 1.92 10.42
CA GLU A 129 -13.95 1.98 9.00
C GLU A 129 -12.91 1.30 8.13
N LEU A 130 -11.62 1.63 8.31
CA LEU A 130 -10.52 1.08 7.51
C LEU A 130 -10.37 -0.44 7.67
N SER A 131 -10.75 -1.00 8.82
CA SER A 131 -10.75 -2.45 9.09
C SER A 131 -11.98 -3.20 8.56
N ARG A 132 -12.84 -2.58 7.74
CA ARG A 132 -14.05 -3.22 7.19
C ARG A 132 -13.84 -3.74 5.78
N ILE A 133 -14.36 -4.94 5.55
CA ILE A 133 -14.30 -5.62 4.26
C ILE A 133 -15.21 -4.95 3.22
N GLU A 134 -16.22 -4.20 3.67
CA GLU A 134 -17.15 -3.44 2.83
C GLU A 134 -16.42 -2.40 1.96
N ILE A 135 -15.28 -1.87 2.43
CA ILE A 135 -14.40 -1.01 1.61
C ILE A 135 -13.84 -1.79 0.42
N VAL A 136 -13.51 -3.07 0.61
CA VAL A 136 -13.00 -3.94 -0.45
C VAL A 136 -14.10 -4.29 -1.44
N GLN A 137 -15.31 -4.63 -0.94
CA GLN A 137 -16.47 -4.92 -1.79
C GLN A 137 -16.82 -3.72 -2.66
N MET A 138 -16.91 -2.53 -2.07
CA MET A 138 -17.21 -1.31 -2.82
C MET A 138 -16.16 -1.02 -3.91
N SER A 139 -14.90 -1.37 -3.69
CA SER A 139 -13.86 -1.26 -4.73
C SER A 139 -14.05 -2.27 -5.87
N LYS A 140 -14.45 -3.51 -5.57
CA LYS A 140 -14.69 -4.56 -6.58
C LYS A 140 -15.96 -4.30 -7.39
N ASP A 141 -17.02 -3.87 -6.72
CA ASP A 141 -18.31 -3.58 -7.33
C ASP A 141 -18.26 -2.37 -8.27
N TYR A 142 -17.28 -1.47 -8.10
CA TYR A 142 -17.05 -0.33 -9.01
C TYR A 142 -16.28 -0.70 -10.29
N ASP A 143 -15.52 -1.79 -10.29
CA ASP A 143 -14.84 -2.28 -11.50
C ASP A 143 -15.84 -2.96 -12.47
N GLU A 144 -16.92 -3.54 -11.94
CA GLU A 144 -18.06 -4.01 -12.74
C GLU A 144 -19.12 -2.92 -12.88
N PHE A 145 -19.10 -2.19 -14.01
CA PHE A 145 -20.16 -1.22 -14.31
C PHE A 145 -21.49 -1.95 -14.60
N TYR A 146 -22.36 -2.03 -13.58
CA TYR A 146 -23.74 -2.46 -13.76
C TYR A 146 -24.56 -1.32 -14.37
N LEU A 147 -24.81 -1.36 -15.69
CA LEU A 147 -25.89 -0.58 -16.31
C LEU A 147 -27.21 -1.05 -15.70
N PRO A 148 -27.97 -0.18 -15.01
CA PRO A 148 -29.33 -0.53 -14.59
C PRO A 148 -30.11 -0.97 -15.82
N THR A 149 -30.81 -2.10 -15.74
CA THR A 149 -31.57 -2.71 -16.85
C THR A 149 -32.63 -1.78 -17.47
N MET A 150 -32.99 -0.69 -16.79
CA MET A 150 -33.82 0.40 -17.35
C MET A 150 -33.18 1.13 -18.54
N PHE A 151 -31.88 1.00 -18.77
CA PHE A 151 -31.16 1.58 -19.91
C PHE A 151 -30.71 0.54 -20.95
N ASP A 152 -31.17 -0.71 -20.84
CA ASP A 152 -30.90 -1.74 -21.85
C ASP A 152 -31.77 -1.45 -23.10
N PRO A 153 -31.16 -1.10 -24.25
CA PRO A 153 -31.90 -0.79 -25.48
C PRO A 153 -32.68 -1.99 -26.03
N ASN A 154 -32.47 -3.20 -25.51
CA ASN A 154 -33.23 -4.40 -25.89
C ASN A 154 -34.43 -4.69 -24.97
N VAL A 155 -34.59 -3.96 -23.85
CA VAL A 155 -35.71 -4.14 -22.92
C VAL A 155 -36.84 -3.13 -23.20
N VAL A 156 -36.55 -2.02 -23.88
CA VAL A 156 -37.55 -1.02 -24.30
C VAL A 156 -38.06 -1.33 -25.71
N GLY A 157 -38.80 -2.42 -25.88
CA GLY A 157 -39.33 -2.78 -27.21
C GLY A 157 -40.35 -3.91 -27.26
N GLY A 158 -41.05 -4.19 -26.16
CA GLY A 158 -41.82 -5.43 -26.01
C GLY A 158 -43.25 -5.29 -25.52
N GLU A 159 -44.03 -4.27 -25.89
CA GLU A 159 -45.51 -4.27 -25.76
C GLU A 159 -46.13 -3.46 -26.92
N GLY A 160 -47.11 -3.92 -27.70
CA GLY A 160 -47.90 -5.13 -27.58
C GLY A 160 -48.61 -5.50 -28.90
N GLY A 161 -49.00 -6.76 -28.98
CA GLY A 161 -50.00 -7.25 -29.90
C GLY A 161 -51.30 -7.56 -29.15
N GLY A 162 -52.43 -7.41 -29.84
CA GLY A 162 -53.79 -7.75 -29.41
C GLY A 162 -54.61 -6.51 -29.06
N SER A 163 -55.77 -6.24 -29.65
CA SER A 163 -56.71 -7.04 -30.45
C SER A 163 -57.40 -6.19 -31.51
#